data_AF-A0A3G9IFI9-F1
#
_entry.id   AF-A0A3G9IFI9-F1
#
_cell.length_a   1.000
_cell.length_b   1.000
_cell.length_c   1.000
_cell.angle_alpha   90.00
_cell.angle_beta   90.00
_cell.angle_gamma   90.00
#
_symmetry.space_group_name_H-M   'P 1'
#
loop_
_entity.id
_entity.type
_entity.pdbx_description
1 polymer ?
#
loop_
_entity_poly.entity_id
_entity_poly.type
_entity_poly.pdbx_seq_one_letter_code
_entity_poly.pdbx_strand_id
1 'polypeptide(L)'
;MTDLRLIGYWRVNGDPNSAYPHPGAWIDLAWDSRERHIVGGYLSAGTVLRAYMGFSPCRICGRNNGAAEYTDGTYVWPEGLSHYVDEHSVRLPPEFVDHVVRRSDALEAQEVSDSWWRNQPARTEATVTALSSADPEPTMPAAPAGMIEHRDGGDGLYLDATSVWSYMVTRLAAADGHRVLAATARGTIANGHAEVSWTEVHQMTDAAYRELVAQSRQDAERDRATFRESP
;
A
#
# COMPACT_ATOMS: atom_id res chain seq x y z
N MET A 1 -24.40 14.94 20.28
CA MET A 1 -23.48 13.93 19.73
C MET A 1 -23.66 13.97 18.23
N THR A 2 -22.57 14.07 17.48
CA THR A 2 -22.62 14.05 16.01
C THR A 2 -22.56 12.60 15.58
N ASP A 3 -23.59 12.13 14.86
CA ASP A 3 -23.65 10.76 14.37
C ASP A 3 -22.76 10.59 13.14
N LEU A 4 -21.98 9.51 13.09
CA LEU A 4 -21.14 9.16 11.94
C LEU A 4 -22.00 8.56 10.82
N ARG A 5 -21.76 8.99 9.57
CA ARG A 5 -22.49 8.53 8.39
C ARG A 5 -21.74 7.39 7.68
N LEU A 6 -22.38 6.24 7.53
CA LEU A 6 -21.80 5.12 6.77
C LEU A 6 -21.82 5.41 5.27
N ILE A 7 -20.74 5.04 4.57
CA ILE A 7 -20.65 5.09 3.10
C ILE A 7 -19.84 3.92 2.56
N GLY A 8 -20.20 3.42 1.37
CA GLY A 8 -19.47 2.34 0.70
C GLY A 8 -19.73 0.94 1.25
N TYR A 9 -20.83 0.75 1.98
CA TYR A 9 -21.29 -0.55 2.42
C TYR A 9 -22.16 -1.18 1.33
N TRP A 10 -21.66 -2.28 0.79
CA TRP A 10 -22.23 -2.96 -0.36
C TRP A 10 -22.88 -4.28 0.03
N ARG A 11 -23.98 -4.64 -0.62
CA ARG A 11 -24.56 -5.98 -0.46
C ARG A 11 -23.60 -7.08 -0.94
N VAL A 12 -23.72 -8.26 -0.37
CA VAL A 12 -23.01 -9.45 -0.84
C VAL A 12 -23.67 -9.96 -2.14
N ASN A 13 -22.87 -10.46 -3.07
CA ASN A 13 -23.39 -11.04 -4.31
C ASN A 13 -24.28 -12.25 -3.99
N GLY A 14 -25.50 -12.26 -4.55
CA GLY A 14 -26.46 -13.33 -4.33
C GLY A 14 -27.22 -13.28 -3.00
N ASP A 15 -27.07 -12.22 -2.20
CA ASP A 15 -27.93 -11.96 -1.05
C ASP A 15 -29.10 -11.03 -1.45
N PRO A 16 -30.29 -11.57 -1.75
CA PRO A 16 -31.45 -10.76 -2.13
C PRO A 16 -32.07 -10.01 -0.93
N ASN A 17 -31.70 -10.34 0.31
CA ASN A 17 -32.29 -9.78 1.52
C ASN A 17 -31.51 -8.57 2.05
N SER A 18 -30.35 -8.26 1.46
CA SER A 18 -29.57 -7.10 1.85
C SER A 18 -30.20 -5.79 1.39
N ALA A 19 -30.40 -4.85 2.31
CA ALA A 19 -30.85 -3.49 2.00
C ALA A 19 -29.75 -2.60 1.39
N TYR A 20 -28.50 -3.07 1.36
CA TYR A 20 -27.38 -2.30 0.81
C TYR A 20 -27.37 -2.31 -0.74
N PRO A 21 -26.90 -1.24 -1.39
CA PRO A 21 -26.79 -1.19 -2.83
C PRO A 21 -25.70 -2.14 -3.36
N HIS A 22 -25.78 -2.46 -4.65
CA HIS A 22 -24.69 -3.10 -5.38
C HIS A 22 -23.78 -2.05 -6.03
N PRO A 23 -22.45 -2.13 -5.90
CA PRO A 23 -21.54 -1.09 -6.39
C PRO A 23 -21.56 -0.95 -7.91
N GLY A 24 -21.88 -2.03 -8.64
CA GLY A 24 -22.03 -1.99 -10.10
C GLY A 24 -23.10 -1.01 -10.60
N ALA A 25 -24.09 -0.64 -9.78
CA ALA A 25 -25.09 0.36 -10.14
C ALA A 25 -24.58 1.81 -10.02
N TRP A 26 -23.36 1.99 -9.54
CA TRP A 26 -22.75 3.28 -9.24
C TRP A 26 -21.51 3.54 -10.12
N ILE A 27 -21.26 2.69 -11.11
CA ILE A 27 -20.15 2.85 -12.06
C ILE A 27 -20.47 4.02 -13.00
N ASP A 28 -19.58 5.03 -13.03
CA ASP A 28 -19.64 6.17 -13.94
C ASP A 28 -18.29 6.31 -14.67
N LEU A 29 -18.21 5.77 -15.89
CA LEU A 29 -17.00 5.83 -16.72
C LEU A 29 -16.74 7.24 -17.30
N ALA A 30 -17.73 8.13 -17.22
CA ALA A 30 -17.59 9.52 -17.64
C ALA A 30 -17.16 10.44 -16.48
N TRP A 31 -16.97 9.89 -15.27
CA TRP A 31 -16.52 10.65 -14.13
C TRP A 31 -15.11 11.21 -14.37
N ASP A 32 -14.95 12.52 -14.16
CA ASP A 32 -13.67 13.21 -14.32
C ASP A 32 -12.55 12.51 -13.54
N SER A 33 -11.46 12.20 -14.25
CA SER A 33 -10.37 11.40 -13.70
C SER A 33 -9.63 12.10 -12.57
N ARG A 34 -9.59 13.44 -12.58
CA ARG A 34 -8.91 14.21 -11.53
C ARG A 34 -9.74 14.23 -10.25
N GLU A 35 -11.04 14.53 -10.35
CA GLU A 35 -11.96 14.46 -9.22
C GLU A 35 -11.98 13.04 -8.62
N ARG A 36 -12.05 12.01 -9.48
CA ARG A 36 -11.98 10.61 -9.05
C ARG A 36 -10.70 10.29 -8.28
N HIS A 37 -9.54 10.75 -8.78
CA HIS A 37 -8.26 10.52 -8.12
C HIS A 37 -8.16 11.21 -6.75
N ILE A 38 -8.70 12.44 -6.64
CA ILE A 38 -8.79 13.15 -5.35
C ILE A 38 -9.64 12.34 -4.36
N VAL A 39 -10.79 11.82 -4.81
CA VAL A 39 -11.68 11.01 -3.96
C VAL A 39 -11.03 9.67 -3.56
N GLY A 40 -10.39 8.96 -4.48
CA GLY A 40 -9.68 7.72 -4.19
C GLY A 40 -8.54 7.92 -3.18
N GLY A 41 -7.71 8.94 -3.41
CA GLY A 41 -6.64 9.33 -2.50
C GLY A 41 -7.14 9.67 -1.10
N TYR A 42 -8.18 10.49 -1.00
CA TYR A 42 -8.83 10.83 0.27
C TYR A 42 -9.31 9.59 1.04
N LEU A 43 -10.00 8.68 0.36
CA LEU A 43 -10.51 7.44 0.97
C LEU A 43 -9.39 6.54 1.49
N SER A 44 -8.27 6.46 0.76
CA SER A 44 -7.10 5.66 1.15
C SER A 44 -6.33 6.25 2.34
N ALA A 45 -6.45 7.56 2.59
CA ALA A 45 -5.73 8.28 3.63
C ALA A 45 -6.56 8.48 4.92
N GLY A 46 -7.69 7.79 5.05
CA GLY A 46 -8.58 7.90 6.20
C GLY A 46 -7.92 7.49 7.52
N THR A 47 -8.45 7.99 8.64
CA THR A 47 -8.00 7.57 9.96
C THR A 47 -8.60 6.21 10.29
N VAL A 48 -7.78 5.24 10.71
CA VAL A 48 -8.25 3.91 11.12
C VAL A 48 -9.23 4.06 12.30
N LEU A 49 -10.48 3.66 12.08
CA LEU A 49 -11.51 3.59 13.12
C LEU A 49 -11.51 2.23 13.80
N ARG A 50 -11.51 1.14 13.02
CA ARG A 50 -11.56 -0.25 13.48
C ARG A 50 -10.81 -1.18 12.52
N ALA A 51 -10.35 -2.32 13.03
CA ALA A 51 -9.76 -3.40 12.24
C ALA A 51 -10.36 -4.74 12.64
N TYR A 52 -10.44 -5.67 11.70
CA TYR A 52 -11.07 -6.98 11.84
C TYR A 52 -10.11 -8.10 11.42
N MET A 53 -10.34 -9.33 11.90
CA MET A 53 -9.49 -10.49 11.59
C MET A 53 -9.92 -11.23 10.29
N GLY A 54 -10.41 -10.50 9.29
CA GLY A 54 -10.87 -11.07 8.02
C GLY A 54 -10.92 -10.04 6.91
N PHE A 55 -10.78 -10.51 5.66
CA PHE A 55 -10.80 -9.65 4.48
C PHE A 55 -12.19 -9.59 3.85
N SER A 56 -12.55 -8.39 3.37
CA SER A 56 -13.74 -8.19 2.56
C SER A 56 -13.34 -8.27 1.07
N PRO A 57 -13.95 -9.12 0.23
CA PRO A 57 -13.62 -9.18 -1.20
C PRO A 57 -14.28 -8.04 -1.99
N CYS A 58 -13.68 -7.56 -3.07
CA CYS A 58 -14.34 -6.64 -3.99
C CYS A 58 -15.54 -7.32 -4.66
N ARG A 59 -16.72 -6.70 -4.63
CA ARG A 59 -17.95 -7.27 -5.21
C ARG A 59 -17.95 -7.28 -6.75
N ILE A 60 -17.01 -6.55 -7.37
CA ILE A 60 -16.87 -6.44 -8.83
C ILE A 60 -15.78 -7.40 -9.33
N CYS A 61 -14.56 -7.33 -8.80
CA CYS A 61 -13.43 -8.13 -9.29
C CYS A 61 -12.98 -9.28 -8.38
N GLY A 62 -13.54 -9.40 -7.17
CA GLY A 62 -13.24 -10.50 -6.24
C GLY A 62 -11.93 -10.39 -5.46
N ARG A 63 -11.07 -9.40 -5.71
CA ARG A 63 -9.80 -9.22 -4.98
C ARG A 63 -10.03 -8.92 -3.50
N ASN A 64 -9.08 -9.29 -2.64
CA ASN A 64 -9.10 -8.88 -1.24
C ASN A 64 -9.09 -7.35 -1.14
N ASN A 65 -10.02 -6.78 -0.39
CA ASN A 65 -10.36 -5.36 -0.41
C ASN A 65 -10.42 -4.78 1.01
N GLY A 66 -9.36 -5.04 1.78
CA GLY A 66 -9.17 -4.52 3.12
C GLY A 66 -9.82 -5.34 4.24
N ALA A 67 -9.39 -5.03 5.46
CA ALA A 67 -9.85 -5.61 6.73
C ALA A 67 -10.13 -4.54 7.81
N ALA A 68 -10.05 -3.25 7.45
CA ALA A 68 -10.31 -2.13 8.35
C ALA A 68 -11.49 -1.24 7.90
N GLU A 69 -11.92 -0.38 8.81
CA GLU A 69 -12.81 0.75 8.58
C GLU A 69 -12.06 2.04 8.88
N TYR A 70 -12.22 3.03 8.01
CA TYR A 70 -11.63 4.36 8.13
C TYR A 70 -12.69 5.42 8.39
N THR A 71 -12.25 6.59 8.88
CA THR A 71 -13.09 7.75 9.14
C THR A 71 -12.33 9.07 8.95
N ASP A 72 -13.07 10.16 8.76
CA ASP A 72 -12.60 11.54 8.87
C ASP A 72 -13.26 12.32 10.02
N GLY A 73 -14.05 11.62 10.85
CA GLY A 73 -14.88 12.20 11.90
C GLY A 73 -16.29 12.63 11.46
N THR A 74 -16.65 12.50 10.17
CA THR A 74 -18.01 12.73 9.65
C THR A 74 -18.57 11.47 9.00
N TYR A 75 -17.77 10.82 8.16
CA TYR A 75 -18.10 9.57 7.47
C TYR A 75 -17.28 8.40 8.01
N VAL A 76 -17.81 7.19 7.84
CA VAL A 76 -17.11 5.94 8.09
C VAL A 76 -17.26 5.06 6.86
N TRP A 77 -16.16 4.46 6.43
CA TRP A 77 -16.12 3.61 5.24
C TRP A 77 -15.19 2.42 5.40
N PRO A 78 -15.42 1.32 4.66
CA PRO A 78 -14.46 0.23 4.57
C PRO A 78 -13.16 0.70 3.90
N GLU A 79 -12.01 0.22 4.37
CA GLU A 79 -10.68 0.47 3.80
C GLU A 79 -10.65 0.31 2.27
N GLY A 80 -11.27 -0.75 1.76
CA GLY A 80 -11.32 -1.03 0.33
C GLY A 80 -12.28 -0.15 -0.48
N LEU A 81 -12.87 0.92 0.07
CA LEU A 81 -13.74 1.80 -0.70
C LEU A 81 -12.98 2.53 -1.80
N SER A 82 -11.71 2.91 -1.57
CA SER A 82 -10.84 3.54 -2.57
C SER A 82 -10.69 2.67 -3.83
N HIS A 83 -10.52 1.35 -3.66
CA HIS A 83 -10.42 0.41 -4.79
C HIS A 83 -11.65 0.45 -5.71
N TYR A 84 -12.86 0.62 -5.18
CA TYR A 84 -14.06 0.76 -6.02
C TYR A 84 -14.03 2.06 -6.84
N VAL A 85 -13.54 3.15 -6.25
CA VAL A 85 -13.42 4.45 -6.92
C VAL A 85 -12.36 4.36 -8.02
N ASP A 86 -11.16 3.90 -7.68
CA ASP A 86 -9.99 3.95 -8.56
C ASP A 86 -10.06 2.90 -9.68
N GLU A 87 -10.38 1.64 -9.37
CA GLU A 87 -10.33 0.53 -10.32
C GLU A 87 -11.65 0.27 -11.03
N HIS A 88 -12.77 0.74 -10.46
CA HIS A 88 -14.10 0.44 -10.97
C HIS A 88 -14.93 1.68 -11.29
N SER A 89 -14.38 2.88 -11.13
CA SER A 89 -15.08 4.15 -11.40
C SER A 89 -16.43 4.24 -10.68
N VAL A 90 -16.53 3.67 -9.48
CA VAL A 90 -17.74 3.77 -8.65
C VAL A 90 -17.83 5.19 -8.12
N ARG A 91 -18.74 5.99 -8.67
CA ARG A 91 -18.98 7.37 -8.27
C ARG A 91 -19.93 7.43 -7.09
N LEU A 92 -19.41 7.89 -5.96
CA LEU A 92 -20.12 8.04 -4.68
C LEU A 92 -21.16 9.17 -4.72
N PRO A 93 -22.06 9.30 -3.72
CA PRO A 93 -23.07 10.36 -3.71
C PRO A 93 -22.43 11.75 -3.87
N PRO A 94 -23.03 12.66 -4.64
CA PRO A 94 -22.46 14.00 -4.85
C PRO A 94 -22.13 14.74 -3.56
N GLU A 95 -22.98 14.62 -2.54
CA GLU A 95 -22.74 15.24 -1.21
C GLU A 95 -21.42 14.80 -0.56
N PHE A 96 -20.99 13.56 -0.79
CA PHE A 96 -19.73 13.04 -0.27
C PHE A 96 -18.56 13.51 -1.13
N VAL A 97 -18.71 13.51 -2.46
CA VAL A 97 -17.69 14.02 -3.38
C VAL A 97 -17.39 15.49 -3.09
N ASP A 98 -18.42 16.32 -2.93
CA ASP A 98 -18.30 17.74 -2.55
C ASP A 98 -17.64 17.91 -1.18
N HIS A 99 -17.94 17.04 -0.22
CA HIS A 99 -17.31 17.05 1.10
C HIS A 99 -15.81 16.77 1.00
N VAL A 100 -15.42 15.76 0.22
CA VAL A 100 -14.01 15.40 -0.01
C VAL A 100 -13.25 16.54 -0.67
N VAL A 101 -13.76 17.07 -1.79
CA VAL A 101 -13.11 18.16 -2.54
C VAL A 101 -12.92 19.38 -1.63
N ARG A 102 -13.97 19.80 -0.92
CA ARG A 102 -13.89 20.94 0.00
C ARG A 102 -12.86 20.74 1.11
N ARG A 103 -12.74 19.52 1.62
CA ARG A 103 -11.78 19.21 2.69
C ARG A 103 -10.35 19.18 2.16
N SER A 104 -10.13 18.63 0.97
CA SER A 104 -8.83 18.67 0.29
C SER A 104 -8.41 20.11 0.02
N ASP A 105 -9.28 20.92 -0.58
CA ASP A 105 -9.00 22.34 -0.84
C ASP A 105 -8.69 23.10 0.45
N ALA A 106 -9.45 22.84 1.52
CA ALA A 106 -9.24 23.49 2.82
C ALA A 106 -7.90 23.12 3.45
N LEU A 107 -7.40 21.89 3.25
CA LEU A 107 -6.09 21.45 3.73
C LEU A 107 -4.95 22.03 2.89
N GLU A 108 -5.09 22.04 1.57
CA GLU A 108 -4.11 22.64 0.65
C GLU A 108 -3.95 24.15 0.87
N ALA A 109 -5.02 24.83 1.29
CA ALA A 109 -5.00 26.26 1.60
C ALA A 109 -4.38 26.60 2.97
N GLN A 110 -4.05 25.63 3.83
CA GLN A 110 -3.45 25.92 5.14
C GLN A 110 -1.99 26.34 5.02
N GLU A 111 -1.57 27.28 5.87
CA GLU A 111 -0.17 27.61 6.03
C GLU A 111 0.56 26.52 6.83
N VAL A 112 1.67 26.01 6.28
CA VAL A 112 2.51 25.01 6.95
C VAL A 112 3.66 25.73 7.68
N SER A 113 3.69 25.60 9.01
CA SER A 113 4.76 26.14 9.86
C SER A 113 5.66 25.04 10.39
N ASP A 114 6.95 25.08 10.06
CA ASP A 114 7.94 24.13 10.58
C ASP A 114 8.54 24.59 11.93
N SER A 115 8.31 25.84 12.32
CA SER A 115 8.91 26.46 13.51
C SER A 115 8.56 25.72 14.80
N TRP A 116 7.32 25.22 14.93
CA TRP A 116 6.91 24.39 16.06
C TRP A 116 7.76 23.12 16.16
N TRP A 117 7.99 22.44 15.03
CA TRP A 117 8.78 21.20 15.00
C TRP A 117 10.26 21.46 15.30
N ARG A 118 10.85 22.51 14.70
CA ARG A 118 12.25 22.88 14.93
C ARG A 118 12.56 23.26 16.38
N ASN A 119 11.54 23.71 17.12
CA ASN A 119 11.67 24.10 18.52
C ASN A 119 11.34 22.97 19.51
N GLN A 120 11.05 21.75 19.03
CA GLN A 120 10.85 20.61 19.94
C GLN A 120 12.18 20.20 20.56
N PRO A 121 12.26 20.04 21.89
CA PRO A 121 13.47 19.58 22.53
C PRO A 121 13.79 18.15 22.09
N ALA A 122 15.02 17.90 21.68
CA ALA A 122 15.51 16.54 21.51
C ALA A 122 15.43 15.81 22.87
N ARG A 123 14.92 14.59 22.89
CA ARG A 123 15.02 13.74 24.09
C ARG A 123 16.51 13.45 24.30
N THR A 124 17.10 13.99 25.36
CA THR A 124 18.48 13.67 25.76
C THR A 124 18.59 12.22 26.23
N GLU A 125 19.74 11.58 25.97
CA GLU A 125 20.05 10.19 26.35
C GLU A 125 19.73 9.82 27.81
N ALA A 126 19.79 10.79 28.74
CA ALA A 126 19.49 10.57 30.15
C ALA A 126 18.06 10.04 30.41
N THR A 127 17.10 10.23 29.51
CA THR A 127 15.73 9.70 29.64
C THR A 127 15.58 8.30 29.04
N VAL A 128 16.46 7.88 28.13
CA VAL A 128 16.41 6.55 27.49
C VAL A 128 16.93 5.47 28.44
N THR A 129 17.95 5.78 29.25
CA THR A 129 18.55 4.82 30.20
C THR A 129 17.57 4.37 31.29
N ALA A 130 16.59 5.21 31.66
CA ALA A 130 15.58 4.86 32.67
C ALA A 130 14.53 3.84 32.19
N LEU A 131 14.35 3.67 30.87
CA LEU A 131 13.43 2.68 30.29
C LEU A 131 14.15 1.35 29.94
N SER A 132 15.48 1.32 29.97
CA SER A 132 16.26 0.13 29.63
C SER A 132 16.54 -0.80 30.81
N SER A 133 16.20 -0.42 32.04
CA SER A 133 16.69 -1.10 33.25
C SER A 133 15.61 -1.74 34.14
N ALA A 134 14.42 -2.10 33.62
CA ALA A 134 13.36 -2.63 34.49
C ALA A 134 12.46 -3.73 33.92
N ASP A 135 12.82 -4.42 32.84
CA ASP A 135 12.16 -5.69 32.51
C ASP A 135 13.19 -6.83 32.48
N PRO A 136 13.08 -7.84 33.36
CA PRO A 136 13.83 -9.08 33.17
C PRO A 136 13.39 -9.68 31.82
N GLU A 137 14.35 -10.17 31.03
CA GLU A 137 14.05 -10.91 29.80
C GLU A 137 12.90 -11.90 30.09
N PRO A 138 11.80 -11.87 29.31
CA PRO A 138 10.79 -12.89 29.42
C PRO A 138 11.48 -14.22 29.12
N THR A 139 11.59 -15.07 30.14
CA THR A 139 12.02 -16.45 29.98
C THR A 139 11.08 -17.11 29.00
N MET A 140 11.52 -17.22 27.75
CA MET A 140 10.85 -18.00 26.72
C MET A 140 10.61 -19.40 27.30
N PRO A 141 9.35 -19.85 27.43
CA PRO A 141 9.10 -21.23 27.82
C PRO A 141 9.75 -22.13 26.78
N ALA A 142 10.44 -23.19 27.24
CA ALA A 142 11.05 -24.17 26.37
C ALA A 142 10.04 -24.62 25.30
N ALA A 143 10.44 -24.52 24.03
CA ALA A 143 9.62 -24.93 22.91
C ALA A 143 9.14 -26.38 23.14
N PRO A 144 7.84 -26.68 22.96
CA PRO A 144 7.37 -28.05 23.08
C PRO A 144 8.07 -28.93 22.04
N ALA A 145 8.58 -30.07 22.48
CA ALA A 145 9.19 -31.08 21.62
C ALA A 145 8.16 -31.59 20.61
N GLY A 146 8.21 -31.04 19.40
CA GLY A 146 7.24 -31.31 18.35
C GLY A 146 7.39 -30.35 17.18
N MET A 147 8.62 -30.11 16.74
CA MET A 147 8.87 -29.40 15.49
C MET A 147 8.55 -30.35 14.33
N ILE A 148 7.50 -30.03 13.57
CA ILE A 148 7.25 -30.63 12.27
C ILE A 148 8.35 -30.08 11.34
N GLU A 149 9.31 -30.94 10.99
CA GLU A 149 10.22 -30.68 9.89
C GLU A 149 9.41 -30.67 8.59
N HIS A 150 9.17 -29.49 8.02
CA HIS A 150 8.81 -29.38 6.62
C HIS A 150 10.04 -29.72 5.78
N ARG A 151 10.07 -30.97 5.31
CA ARG A 151 11.09 -31.49 4.39
C ARG A 151 10.58 -31.29 2.97
N ASP A 152 10.77 -30.10 2.42
CA ASP A 152 10.66 -29.91 0.98
C ASP A 152 12.03 -30.17 0.34
N GLY A 153 12.14 -31.34 -0.28
CA GLY A 153 13.21 -31.69 -1.18
C GLY A 153 13.09 -30.89 -2.47
N GLY A 154 14.16 -30.19 -2.81
CA GLY A 154 14.34 -29.52 -4.09
C GLY A 154 15.49 -28.54 -3.99
N ASP A 155 16.63 -28.88 -4.59
CA ASP A 155 17.88 -28.10 -4.63
C ASP A 155 17.75 -26.80 -5.48
N GLY A 156 16.75 -25.98 -5.18
CA GLY A 156 16.56 -24.66 -5.78
C GLY A 156 17.10 -23.58 -4.86
N LEU A 157 18.36 -23.18 -5.07
CA LEU A 157 18.97 -22.05 -4.37
C LEU A 157 18.10 -20.79 -4.52
N TYR A 158 17.58 -20.30 -3.39
CA TYR A 158 16.89 -19.01 -3.32
C TYR A 158 17.86 -17.88 -3.70
N LEU A 159 17.47 -17.04 -4.68
CA LEU A 159 18.01 -15.69 -4.80
C LEU A 159 17.27 -14.82 -3.79
N ASP A 160 17.98 -13.93 -3.11
CA ASP A 160 17.29 -12.94 -2.26
C ASP A 160 16.46 -11.99 -3.14
N ALA A 161 15.28 -11.63 -2.65
CA ALA A 161 14.34 -10.77 -3.38
C ALA A 161 14.93 -9.39 -3.71
N THR A 162 15.90 -8.93 -2.91
CA THR A 162 16.60 -7.66 -3.06
C THR A 162 17.45 -7.60 -4.32
N SER A 163 18.12 -8.70 -4.66
CA SER A 163 18.95 -8.82 -5.86
C SER A 163 18.10 -8.74 -7.12
N VAL A 164 17.00 -9.49 -7.18
CA VAL A 164 16.09 -9.47 -8.34
C VAL A 164 15.48 -8.07 -8.52
N TRP A 165 15.11 -7.40 -7.43
CA TRP A 165 14.59 -6.03 -7.44
C TRP A 165 15.58 -5.02 -8.05
N SER A 166 16.86 -5.09 -7.69
CA SER A 166 17.90 -4.17 -8.19
C SER A 166 18.07 -4.23 -9.72
N TYR A 167 18.02 -5.44 -10.30
CA TYR A 167 18.09 -5.60 -11.76
C TYR A 167 16.84 -5.10 -12.49
N MET A 168 15.65 -5.27 -11.88
CA MET A 168 14.40 -4.74 -12.45
C MET A 168 14.47 -3.21 -12.59
N VAL A 169 14.92 -2.52 -11.53
CA VAL A 169 15.07 -1.05 -11.53
C VAL A 169 16.07 -0.60 -12.60
N THR A 170 17.21 -1.28 -12.73
CA THR A 170 18.25 -0.95 -13.70
C THR A 170 17.76 -1.08 -15.15
N ARG A 171 16.99 -2.13 -15.46
CA ARG A 171 16.40 -2.32 -16.80
C ARG A 171 15.37 -1.25 -17.14
N LEU A 172 14.49 -0.92 -16.18
CA LEU A 172 13.49 0.13 -16.37
C LEU A 172 14.12 1.51 -16.61
N ALA A 173 15.29 1.77 -16.02
CA ALA A 173 16.04 3.01 -16.25
C ALA A 173 16.77 3.05 -17.61
N ALA A 174 17.15 1.90 -18.17
CA ALA A 174 17.89 1.79 -19.44
C ALA A 174 17.00 1.78 -20.69
N ALA A 175 15.72 1.41 -20.55
CA ALA A 175 14.74 1.52 -21.63
C ALA A 175 14.33 3.00 -21.78
N ASP A 176 14.86 3.68 -22.81
CA ASP A 176 14.80 5.12 -23.13
C ASP A 176 13.37 5.73 -23.29
N GLY A 177 12.32 5.03 -22.85
CA GLY A 177 10.91 5.41 -22.94
C GLY A 177 10.30 6.08 -21.69
N HIS A 178 11.01 6.12 -20.56
CA HIS A 178 10.46 6.68 -19.33
C HIS A 178 11.41 7.70 -18.70
N ARG A 179 11.51 8.88 -19.33
CA ARG A 179 12.30 10.01 -18.81
C ARG A 179 11.88 10.43 -17.38
N VAL A 180 10.65 10.10 -16.98
CA VAL A 180 10.13 10.29 -15.62
C VAL A 180 10.68 9.22 -14.66
N LEU A 181 10.74 7.94 -15.04
CA LEU A 181 11.36 6.87 -14.22
C LEU A 181 12.84 7.13 -13.94
N ALA A 182 13.60 7.62 -14.94
CA ALA A 182 15.00 7.98 -14.74
C ALA A 182 15.18 9.17 -13.77
N ALA A 183 14.23 10.11 -13.73
CA ALA A 183 14.24 11.22 -12.77
C ALA A 183 13.85 10.76 -11.36
N THR A 184 12.86 9.87 -11.24
CA THR A 184 12.38 9.33 -9.95
C THR A 184 13.37 8.33 -9.34
N ALA A 185 14.02 7.48 -10.15
CA ALA A 185 15.06 6.56 -9.68
C ALA A 185 16.36 7.30 -9.27
N ARG A 186 16.72 8.40 -9.94
CA ARG A 186 17.85 9.26 -9.50
C ARG A 186 17.53 10.03 -8.21
N GLY A 187 16.25 10.31 -7.95
CA GLY A 187 15.78 10.98 -6.74
C GLY A 187 15.92 10.13 -5.46
N THR A 188 16.11 8.82 -5.58
CA THR A 188 16.04 7.88 -4.44
C THR A 188 17.15 6.84 -4.48
N ILE A 189 18.39 7.27 -4.71
CA ILE A 189 19.61 6.54 -4.31
C ILE A 189 20.35 7.42 -3.31
N ALA A 190 19.71 7.67 -2.17
CA ALA A 190 20.38 8.15 -0.98
C ALA A 190 20.12 7.11 0.11
N ASN A 191 21.18 6.59 0.73
CA ASN A 191 21.14 5.65 1.86
C ASN A 191 20.70 4.20 1.55
N GLY A 192 20.85 3.71 0.31
CA GLY A 192 20.74 2.27 0.03
C GLY A 192 19.33 1.68 0.02
N HIS A 193 18.29 2.52 0.00
CA HIS A 193 16.90 2.11 -0.19
C HIS A 193 16.37 2.70 -1.49
N ALA A 194 15.94 1.84 -2.43
CA ALA A 194 15.28 2.25 -3.66
C ALA A 194 13.76 2.08 -3.48
N GLU A 195 13.04 3.20 -3.29
CA GLU A 195 11.58 3.20 -3.37
C GLU A 195 11.14 3.42 -4.81
N VAL A 196 10.42 2.44 -5.37
CA VAL A 196 9.74 2.56 -6.66
C VAL A 196 8.26 2.82 -6.38
N SER A 197 7.70 3.83 -7.03
CA SER A 197 6.26 4.08 -7.01
C SER A 197 5.51 2.91 -7.67
N TRP A 198 4.62 2.28 -6.92
CA TRP A 198 3.84 1.10 -7.34
C TRP A 198 2.84 1.39 -8.48
N THR A 199 2.54 2.65 -8.75
CA THR A 199 1.49 3.10 -9.68
C THR A 199 1.76 2.71 -11.14
N GLU A 200 3.03 2.65 -11.58
CA GLU A 200 3.36 2.34 -12.98
C GLU A 200 3.56 0.83 -13.21
N VAL A 201 3.98 0.06 -12.20
CA VAL A 201 4.01 -1.41 -12.27
C VAL A 201 2.59 -1.96 -12.51
N HIS A 202 1.57 -1.29 -11.98
CA HIS A 202 0.16 -1.65 -12.19
C HIS A 202 -0.35 -1.38 -13.62
N GLN A 203 0.37 -0.59 -14.43
CA GLN A 203 0.04 -0.34 -15.83
C GLN A 203 0.70 -1.33 -16.79
N MET A 204 1.64 -2.17 -16.30
CA MET A 204 2.22 -3.25 -17.09
C MET A 204 1.21 -4.40 -17.25
N THR A 205 1.21 -5.04 -18.42
CA THR A 205 0.48 -6.30 -18.57
C THR A 205 1.16 -7.41 -17.77
N ASP A 206 0.40 -8.40 -17.31
CA ASP A 206 0.93 -9.58 -16.58
C ASP A 206 2.03 -10.32 -17.36
N ALA A 207 2.00 -10.26 -18.70
CA ALA A 207 3.03 -10.85 -19.56
C ALA A 207 4.33 -10.04 -19.49
N ALA A 208 4.24 -8.71 -19.62
CA ALA A 208 5.39 -7.82 -19.53
C ALA A 208 6.04 -7.84 -18.14
N TYR A 209 5.23 -7.91 -17.07
CA TYR A 209 5.75 -8.02 -15.71
C TYR A 209 6.50 -9.35 -15.50
N ARG A 210 5.90 -10.48 -15.93
CA ARG A 210 6.56 -11.80 -15.81
C ARG A 210 7.85 -11.88 -16.61
N GLU A 211 7.89 -11.28 -17.80
CA GLU A 211 9.09 -11.19 -18.62
C GLU A 211 10.20 -10.37 -17.93
N LEU A 212 9.85 -9.19 -17.38
CA LEU A 212 10.79 -8.35 -16.62
C LEU A 212 11.40 -9.08 -15.41
N VAL A 213 10.58 -9.80 -14.65
CA VAL A 213 11.03 -10.58 -13.48
C VAL A 213 11.94 -11.74 -13.92
N ALA A 214 11.55 -12.50 -14.95
CA ALA A 214 12.33 -13.64 -15.44
C ALA A 214 13.72 -13.20 -15.93
N GLN A 215 13.76 -12.09 -16.66
CA GLN A 215 14.99 -11.51 -17.19
C GLN A 215 15.90 -10.94 -16.09
N SER A 216 15.33 -10.27 -15.08
CA SER A 216 16.09 -9.73 -13.94
C SER A 216 16.69 -10.84 -13.07
N ARG A 217 15.99 -11.98 -12.98
CA ARG A 217 16.49 -13.18 -12.30
C ARG A 217 17.74 -13.76 -13.00
N GLN A 218 17.70 -13.86 -14.33
CA GLN A 218 18.83 -14.36 -15.12
C GLN A 218 20.08 -13.49 -14.98
N ASP A 219 19.92 -12.17 -14.92
CA ASP A 219 21.06 -11.25 -14.73
C ASP A 219 21.65 -11.39 -13.32
N ALA A 220 20.81 -11.50 -12.29
CA ALA A 220 21.28 -11.72 -10.91
C ALA A 220 22.05 -13.05 -10.77
N GLU A 221 21.60 -14.10 -11.46
CA GLU A 221 22.29 -15.40 -11.48
C GLU A 221 23.63 -15.32 -12.21
N ARG A 222 23.70 -14.58 -13.33
CA ARG A 222 24.93 -14.38 -14.10
C ARG A 222 25.99 -13.66 -13.27
N ASP A 223 25.64 -12.54 -12.65
CA ASP A 223 26.62 -11.74 -11.90
C ASP A 223 27.06 -12.46 -10.61
N ARG A 224 26.18 -13.24 -9.98
CA ARG A 224 26.55 -14.11 -8.86
C ARG A 224 27.52 -15.22 -9.27
N ALA A 225 27.37 -15.79 -10.46
CA ALA A 225 28.32 -16.76 -11.00
C ALA A 225 29.70 -16.12 -11.24
N THR A 226 29.74 -14.90 -11.79
CA THR A 226 30.98 -14.15 -12.00
C THR A 226 31.70 -13.80 -10.68
N PHE A 227 30.94 -13.48 -9.62
CA PHE A 227 31.50 -13.21 -8.29
C PHE A 227 32.11 -14.44 -7.62
N ARG A 228 31.57 -15.64 -7.88
CA ARG A 228 32.11 -16.92 -7.35
C ARG A 228 33.39 -17.38 -8.04
N GLU A 229 33.67 -16.90 -9.25
CA GLU A 229 34.86 -17.25 -10.03
C GLU A 229 36.01 -16.24 -9.87
N SER A 230 35.83 -15.21 -9.05
CA SER A 230 36.89 -14.28 -8.68
C SER A 230 37.67 -14.83 -7.46
N PRO A 231 39.00 -15.07 -7.57
CA PRO A 231 39.81 -15.67 -6.51
C PRO A 231 40.04 -14.77 -5.30
#